data_AF-A0A944QE78-F1
#
_entry.id   AF-A0A944QE78-F1
#
_cell.length_a   1.000
_cell.length_b   1.000
_cell.length_c   1.000
_cell.angle_alpha   90.00
_cell.angle_beta   90.00
_cell.angle_gamma   90.00
#
_symmetry.space_group_name_H-M   'P 1'
#
loop_
_entity.id
_entity.type
_entity.pdbx_description
1 polymer ?
#
loop_
_entity_poly.entity_id
_entity_poly.type
_entity_poly.pdbx_seq_one_letter_code
_entity_poly.pdbx_strand_id
1 'polypeptide(L)'
;MMSGGTAGEFNSRMERMSELRAVRGAGITAEEQAELDAAEDGERQRRKNVSDAARVEFLIRDAMAQGKFDNLKYAGKPIPGLGEGYDPDWWVKGLIQRENITGIGPKAILLRTEDTELDARLDSQYSEKQVRDIVEDFNTRVIDARRQLQGGPPVITKTRDPDDEVRRWQERRSAAAAAAPPPEPEPTRSWWRRIWSGSS
;
A
#
# COMPACT_ATOMS: atom_id res chain seq x y z
N MET A 1 -49.02 -73.26 -11.96
CA MET A 1 -47.70 -72.67 -12.24
C MET A 1 -47.61 -71.35 -11.47
N MET A 2 -46.66 -71.28 -10.54
CA MET A 2 -46.38 -70.13 -9.69
C MET A 2 -45.58 -69.09 -10.47
N SER A 3 -45.85 -67.79 -10.28
CA SER A 3 -44.86 -66.75 -9.96
C SER A 3 -45.36 -65.36 -10.33
N GLY A 4 -45.40 -64.46 -9.35
CA GLY A 4 -45.67 -63.03 -9.57
C GLY A 4 -45.51 -62.13 -8.33
N GLY A 5 -45.02 -62.64 -7.20
CA GLY A 5 -44.96 -61.88 -5.93
C GLY A 5 -43.56 -61.46 -5.47
N THR A 6 -42.49 -61.88 -6.14
CA THR A 6 -41.15 -61.83 -5.54
C THR A 6 -40.41 -60.51 -5.70
N ALA A 7 -40.71 -59.73 -6.75
CA ALA A 7 -40.00 -58.46 -7.00
C ALA A 7 -40.44 -57.33 -6.04
N GLY A 8 -41.74 -57.24 -5.73
CA GLY A 8 -42.28 -56.22 -4.83
C GLY A 8 -41.89 -56.44 -3.37
N GLU A 9 -42.00 -57.67 -2.88
CA GLU A 9 -41.62 -58.03 -1.50
C GLU A 9 -40.11 -57.86 -1.25
N PHE A 10 -39.28 -58.18 -2.26
CA PHE A 10 -37.84 -57.95 -2.20
C PHE A 10 -37.51 -56.46 -2.09
N ASN A 11 -38.17 -55.60 -2.90
CA ASN A 11 -38.00 -54.16 -2.83
C ASN A 11 -38.43 -53.59 -1.47
N SER A 12 -39.59 -53.98 -0.93
CA SER A 12 -40.05 -53.52 0.39
C SER A 12 -39.21 -54.04 1.56
N ARG A 13 -38.51 -55.17 1.40
CA ARG A 13 -37.55 -55.68 2.38
C ARG A 13 -36.21 -54.96 2.28
N MET A 14 -35.76 -54.64 1.07
CA MET A 14 -34.58 -53.84 0.81
C MET A 14 -34.74 -52.40 1.35
N GLU A 15 -35.89 -51.77 1.13
CA GLU A 15 -36.24 -50.45 1.70
C GLU A 15 -36.15 -50.48 3.23
N ARG A 16 -36.84 -51.42 3.89
CA ARG A 16 -36.76 -51.57 5.36
C ARG A 16 -35.35 -51.88 5.86
N MET A 17 -34.56 -52.67 5.12
CA MET A 17 -33.16 -52.93 5.48
C MET A 17 -32.28 -51.69 5.28
N SER A 18 -32.59 -50.82 4.32
CA SER A 18 -31.90 -49.55 4.09
C SER A 18 -32.23 -48.52 5.16
N GLU A 19 -33.50 -48.43 5.59
CA GLU A 19 -33.94 -47.62 6.73
C GLU A 19 -33.25 -48.06 8.02
N LEU A 20 -33.22 -49.37 8.31
CA LEU A 20 -32.54 -49.92 9.48
C LEU A 20 -31.02 -49.70 9.44
N ARG A 21 -30.41 -49.64 8.25
CA ARG A 21 -28.98 -49.31 8.07
C ARG A 21 -28.73 -47.81 8.30
N ALA A 22 -29.60 -46.93 7.80
CA ALA A 22 -29.51 -45.49 8.01
C ALA A 22 -29.60 -45.14 9.50
N VAL A 23 -30.56 -45.74 10.22
CA VAL A 23 -30.73 -45.58 11.66
C VAL A 23 -29.52 -46.09 12.46
N ARG A 24 -28.88 -47.19 12.04
CA ARG A 24 -27.69 -47.74 12.73
C ARG A 24 -26.40 -46.96 12.44
N GLY A 25 -26.30 -46.29 11.28
CA GLY A 25 -25.08 -45.57 10.86
C GLY A 25 -25.07 -44.10 11.24
N ALA A 26 -26.19 -43.39 11.07
CA ALA A 26 -26.30 -41.95 11.29
C ALA A 26 -27.06 -41.58 12.58
N GLY A 27 -27.73 -42.56 13.23
CA GLY A 27 -28.51 -42.33 14.45
C GLY A 27 -29.86 -41.65 14.22
N ILE A 28 -30.24 -41.39 12.97
CA ILE A 28 -31.49 -40.74 12.56
C ILE A 28 -32.11 -41.49 11.37
N THR A 29 -33.42 -41.41 11.23
CA THR A 29 -34.19 -42.03 10.15
C THR A 29 -33.96 -41.30 8.81
N ALA A 30 -34.31 -41.95 7.70
CA ALA A 30 -34.23 -41.34 6.37
C ALA A 30 -35.17 -40.12 6.25
N GLU A 31 -36.30 -40.15 6.95
CA GLU A 31 -37.27 -39.04 7.00
C GLU A 31 -36.69 -37.85 7.78
N GLU A 32 -36.09 -38.10 8.94
CA GLU A 32 -35.40 -37.08 9.74
C GLU A 32 -34.23 -36.43 8.98
N GLN A 33 -33.46 -37.21 8.22
CA GLN A 33 -32.39 -36.68 7.38
C GLN A 33 -32.94 -35.76 6.27
N ALA A 34 -34.01 -36.17 5.59
CA ALA A 34 -34.64 -35.37 4.55
C ALA A 34 -35.21 -34.05 5.10
N GLU A 35 -35.72 -34.06 6.33
CA GLU A 35 -36.21 -32.87 7.03
C GLU A 35 -35.07 -31.90 7.38
N LEU A 36 -33.92 -32.41 7.84
CA LEU A 36 -32.72 -31.60 8.10
C LEU A 36 -32.17 -30.97 6.82
N ASP A 37 -32.10 -31.73 5.73
CA ASP A 37 -31.64 -31.25 4.43
C ASP A 37 -32.58 -30.16 3.89
N ALA A 38 -33.89 -30.35 4.01
CA ALA A 38 -34.89 -29.33 3.66
C ALA A 38 -34.77 -28.05 4.50
N ALA A 39 -34.47 -28.19 5.80
CA ALA A 39 -34.21 -27.05 6.68
C ALA A 39 -32.92 -26.30 6.29
N GLU A 40 -31.85 -27.02 5.98
CA GLU A 40 -30.61 -26.42 5.45
C GLU A 40 -30.83 -25.68 4.13
N ASP A 41 -31.59 -26.26 3.21
CA ASP A 41 -31.90 -25.62 1.94
C ASP A 41 -32.77 -24.38 2.14
N GLY A 42 -33.74 -24.43 3.05
CA GLY A 42 -34.52 -23.26 3.49
C GLY A 42 -33.62 -22.13 4.01
N GLU A 43 -32.63 -22.47 4.84
CA GLU A 43 -31.62 -21.52 5.34
C GLU A 43 -30.73 -20.96 4.22
N ARG A 44 -30.28 -21.79 3.28
CA ARG A 44 -29.51 -21.35 2.11
C ARG A 44 -30.29 -20.37 1.24
N GLN A 45 -31.58 -20.63 1.02
CA GLN A 45 -32.44 -19.73 0.26
C GLN A 45 -32.65 -18.40 0.98
N ARG A 46 -32.90 -18.43 2.30
CA ARG A 46 -32.98 -17.21 3.12
C ARG A 46 -31.72 -16.37 3.02
N ARG A 47 -30.53 -16.99 3.12
CA ARG A 47 -29.23 -16.31 3.00
C ARG A 47 -29.01 -15.70 1.62
N LYS A 48 -29.45 -16.37 0.55
CA LYS A 48 -29.40 -15.86 -0.83
C LYS A 48 -30.36 -14.69 -1.05
N ASN A 49 -31.49 -14.69 -0.37
CA ASN A 49 -32.53 -13.66 -0.49
C ASN A 49 -32.25 -12.40 0.36
N VAL A 50 -31.18 -12.38 1.16
CA VAL A 50 -30.72 -11.15 1.82
C VAL A 50 -30.07 -10.25 0.78
N SER A 51 -30.70 -9.11 0.51
CA SER A 51 -30.13 -8.10 -0.38
C SER A 51 -28.85 -7.49 0.21
N ASP A 52 -27.95 -7.03 -0.66
CA ASP A 52 -26.75 -6.32 -0.22
C ASP A 52 -27.08 -5.10 0.63
N ALA A 53 -28.15 -4.37 0.29
CA ALA A 53 -28.65 -3.25 1.08
C ALA A 53 -29.02 -3.69 2.52
N ALA A 54 -29.73 -4.81 2.69
CA ALA A 54 -30.08 -5.32 4.01
C ALA A 54 -28.85 -5.76 4.82
N ARG A 55 -27.84 -6.33 4.14
CA ARG A 55 -26.57 -6.68 4.77
C ARG A 55 -25.80 -5.43 5.21
N VAL A 56 -25.71 -4.42 4.36
CA VAL A 56 -25.05 -3.14 4.66
C VAL A 56 -25.74 -2.44 5.84
N GLU A 57 -27.08 -2.38 5.83
CA GLU A 57 -27.88 -1.80 6.91
C GLU A 57 -27.63 -2.50 8.25
N PHE A 58 -27.56 -3.83 8.27
CA PHE A 58 -27.22 -4.60 9.46
C PHE A 58 -25.80 -4.26 9.97
N LEU A 59 -24.82 -4.19 9.07
CA LEU A 59 -23.43 -3.84 9.42
C LEU A 59 -23.32 -2.42 9.99
N ILE A 60 -24.05 -1.45 9.43
CA ILE A 60 -24.08 -0.08 9.95
C ILE A 60 -24.66 -0.08 11.36
N ARG A 61 -25.78 -0.78 11.59
CA ARG A 61 -26.43 -0.87 12.90
C ARG A 61 -25.54 -1.54 13.95
N ASP A 62 -24.91 -2.66 13.60
CA ASP A 62 -23.98 -3.36 14.48
C ASP A 62 -22.77 -2.47 14.83
N ALA A 63 -22.21 -1.76 13.84
CA ALA A 63 -21.11 -0.82 14.06
C ALA A 63 -21.51 0.37 14.95
N MET A 64 -22.73 0.89 14.82
CA MET A 64 -23.28 1.90 15.73
C MET A 64 -23.43 1.36 17.16
N ALA A 65 -23.97 0.15 17.33
CA ALA A 65 -24.14 -0.48 18.65
C ALA A 65 -22.80 -0.74 19.36
N GLN A 66 -21.75 -1.01 18.57
CA GLN A 66 -20.38 -1.18 19.05
C GLN A 66 -19.66 0.14 19.35
N GLY A 67 -20.28 1.29 19.09
CA GLY A 67 -19.63 2.59 19.26
C GLY A 67 -18.46 2.82 18.30
N LYS A 68 -18.40 2.13 17.16
CA LYS A 68 -17.31 2.32 16.16
C LYS A 68 -17.31 3.72 15.53
N PHE A 69 -18.42 4.44 15.65
CA PHE A 69 -18.56 5.83 15.23
C PHE A 69 -18.36 6.83 16.39
N ASP A 70 -18.06 6.35 17.60
CA ASP A 70 -17.69 7.22 18.72
C ASP A 70 -16.21 7.63 18.59
N ASN A 71 -15.87 8.84 19.03
CA ASN A 71 -14.50 9.39 18.98
C ASN A 71 -13.87 9.45 17.57
N LEU A 72 -14.67 9.67 16.52
CA LEU A 72 -14.12 9.98 15.20
C LEU A 72 -13.16 11.19 15.29
N LYS A 73 -12.15 11.22 14.43
CA LYS A 73 -11.10 12.27 14.40
C LYS A 73 -11.65 13.71 14.46
N TYR A 74 -12.82 13.93 13.85
CA TYR A 74 -13.52 15.22 13.80
C TYR A 74 -14.87 15.20 14.54
N ALA A 75 -15.14 14.24 15.41
CA ALA A 75 -16.35 14.25 16.23
C ALA A 75 -16.45 15.56 17.03
N GLY A 76 -17.54 16.31 16.82
CA GLY A 76 -17.77 17.61 17.45
C GLY A 76 -16.85 18.76 16.99
N LYS A 77 -15.94 18.51 16.03
CA LYS A 77 -15.06 19.54 15.45
C LYS A 77 -15.61 19.98 14.09
N PRO A 78 -15.39 21.23 13.67
CA PRO A 78 -15.70 21.64 12.31
C PRO A 78 -14.94 20.74 11.32
N ILE A 79 -15.64 20.28 10.29
CA ILE A 79 -15.02 19.50 9.20
C ILE A 79 -14.14 20.46 8.40
N PRO A 80 -12.83 20.19 8.24
CA PRO A 80 -11.95 21.03 7.43
C PRO A 80 -12.48 21.16 5.99
N GLY A 81 -12.58 22.39 5.48
CA GLY A 81 -13.05 22.67 4.11
C GLY A 81 -14.58 22.63 3.93
N LEU A 82 -15.36 22.39 4.98
CA LEU A 82 -16.83 22.41 4.91
C LEU A 82 -17.33 23.85 4.77
N GLY A 83 -18.01 24.16 3.66
CA GLY A 83 -18.51 25.51 3.34
C GLY A 83 -17.64 26.29 2.37
N GLU A 84 -16.48 25.75 1.98
CA GLU A 84 -15.74 26.22 0.81
C GLU A 84 -16.49 25.81 -0.46
N GLY A 85 -16.23 26.48 -1.59
CA GLY A 85 -16.87 26.13 -2.87
C GLY A 85 -16.64 24.66 -3.23
N TYR A 86 -17.63 24.02 -3.85
CA TYR A 86 -17.55 22.60 -4.23
C TYR A 86 -16.34 22.37 -5.15
N ASP A 87 -15.35 21.64 -4.64
CA ASP A 87 -14.16 21.23 -5.37
C ASP A 87 -14.30 19.75 -5.77
N PRO A 88 -14.50 19.42 -7.06
CA PRO A 88 -14.61 18.03 -7.50
C PRO A 88 -13.39 17.16 -7.13
N ASP A 89 -12.22 17.77 -6.97
CA ASP A 89 -10.94 17.10 -6.73
C ASP A 89 -10.55 17.07 -5.24
N TRP A 90 -11.48 17.41 -4.33
CA TRP A 90 -11.21 17.48 -2.89
C TRP A 90 -10.59 16.20 -2.31
N TRP A 91 -11.06 15.03 -2.79
CA TRP A 91 -10.59 13.73 -2.35
C TRP A 91 -9.19 13.41 -2.91
N VAL A 92 -8.87 13.86 -4.13
CA VAL A 92 -7.55 13.70 -4.74
C VAL A 92 -6.53 14.55 -3.98
N LYS A 93 -6.85 15.82 -3.72
CA LYS A 93 -6.00 16.72 -2.91
C LYS A 93 -5.78 16.16 -1.52
N GLY A 94 -6.84 15.67 -0.89
CA GLY A 94 -6.77 15.00 0.42
C GLY A 94 -5.88 13.75 0.40
N LEU A 95 -5.94 12.95 -0.66
CA LEU A 95 -5.10 11.75 -0.82
C LEU A 95 -3.63 12.12 -1.01
N ILE A 96 -3.33 13.07 -1.91
CA ILE A 96 -1.97 13.58 -2.15
C ILE A 96 -1.36 14.08 -0.84
N GLN A 97 -2.12 14.86 -0.07
CA GLN A 97 -1.66 15.40 1.21
C GLN A 97 -1.47 14.32 2.28
N ARG A 98 -2.39 13.34 2.36
CA ARG A 98 -2.34 12.26 3.37
C ARG A 98 -1.13 11.34 3.14
N GLU A 99 -0.89 10.97 1.90
CA GLU A 99 0.15 10.02 1.52
C GLU A 99 1.48 10.71 1.15
N ASN A 100 1.54 12.04 1.28
CA ASN A 100 2.68 12.87 0.91
C ASN A 100 3.22 12.53 -0.50
N ILE A 101 2.31 12.42 -1.46
CA ILE A 101 2.64 11.97 -2.82
C ILE A 101 3.41 13.08 -3.53
N THR A 102 4.68 12.81 -3.84
CA THR A 102 5.56 13.71 -4.59
C THR A 102 5.74 13.24 -6.03
N GLY A 103 6.27 14.11 -6.90
CA GLY A 103 6.61 13.73 -8.29
C GLY A 103 5.43 13.66 -9.26
N ILE A 104 4.22 13.95 -8.79
CA ILE A 104 3.01 14.03 -9.64
C ILE A 104 2.70 15.50 -9.88
N GLY A 105 2.98 15.98 -11.09
CA GLY A 105 2.67 17.35 -11.46
C GLY A 105 3.12 17.73 -12.86
N PRO A 106 2.72 18.91 -13.36
CA PRO A 106 3.23 19.44 -14.60
C PRO A 106 4.76 19.54 -14.57
N LYS A 107 5.43 19.21 -15.69
CA LYS A 107 6.90 19.26 -15.81
C LYS A 107 7.49 20.59 -15.32
N ALA A 108 6.82 21.71 -15.59
CA ALA A 108 7.26 23.04 -15.15
C ALA A 108 7.41 23.16 -13.63
N ILE A 109 6.51 22.55 -12.86
CA ILE A 109 6.55 22.57 -11.39
C ILE A 109 7.61 21.59 -10.89
N LEU A 110 7.64 20.37 -11.44
CA LEU A 110 8.63 19.35 -11.06
C LEU A 110 10.06 19.84 -11.26
N LEU A 111 10.36 20.45 -12.41
CA LEU A 111 11.69 20.99 -12.70
C LEU A 111 12.11 22.10 -11.74
N ARG A 112 11.15 22.87 -11.19
CA ARG A 112 11.45 23.89 -10.19
C ARG A 112 11.80 23.26 -8.85
N THR A 113 11.09 22.22 -8.43
CA THR A 113 11.42 21.45 -7.23
C THR A 113 12.79 20.79 -7.38
N GLU A 114 13.04 20.14 -8.52
CA GLU A 114 14.33 19.54 -8.80
C GLU A 114 15.47 20.56 -8.80
N ASP A 115 15.28 21.74 -9.38
CA ASP A 115 16.27 22.83 -9.33
C ASP A 115 16.62 23.24 -7.90
N THR A 116 15.62 23.29 -6.99
CA THR A 116 15.88 23.62 -5.58
C THR A 116 16.62 22.51 -4.83
N GLU A 117 16.46 21.25 -5.23
CA GLU A 117 17.10 20.09 -4.60
C GLU A 117 18.45 19.73 -5.24
N LEU A 118 18.74 20.29 -6.42
CA LEU A 118 19.88 19.92 -7.25
C LEU A 118 21.20 20.11 -6.51
N ASP A 119 21.36 21.19 -5.76
CA ASP A 119 22.59 21.48 -4.99
C ASP A 119 22.93 20.34 -4.03
N ALA A 120 21.96 19.90 -3.23
CA ALA A 120 22.13 18.81 -2.29
C ALA A 120 22.40 17.48 -2.99
N ARG A 121 21.77 17.25 -4.15
CA ARG A 121 22.00 16.06 -4.98
C ARG A 121 23.39 16.04 -5.59
N LEU A 122 23.95 17.18 -5.97
CA LEU A 122 25.32 17.28 -6.47
C LEU A 122 26.33 17.04 -5.34
N ASP A 123 26.04 17.55 -4.14
CA ASP A 123 26.92 17.36 -2.97
C ASP A 123 27.07 15.90 -2.54
N SER A 124 26.07 15.05 -2.82
CA SER A 124 26.16 13.61 -2.55
C SER A 124 27.02 12.83 -3.57
N GLN A 125 27.50 13.47 -4.64
CA GLN A 125 28.31 12.80 -5.66
C GLN A 125 29.80 12.80 -5.32
N TYR A 126 30.51 11.81 -5.85
CA TYR A 126 31.94 11.58 -5.56
C TYR A 126 32.86 11.92 -6.72
N SER A 127 32.33 12.10 -7.93
CA SER A 127 33.11 12.38 -9.12
C SER A 127 32.56 13.56 -9.91
N GLU A 128 33.48 14.32 -10.52
CA GLU A 128 33.13 15.42 -11.44
C GLU A 128 32.23 14.93 -12.58
N LYS A 129 32.52 13.75 -13.14
CA LYS A 129 31.74 13.18 -14.22
C LYS A 129 30.26 13.00 -13.82
N GLN A 130 29.99 12.46 -12.63
CA GLN A 130 28.61 12.32 -12.13
C GLN A 130 27.91 13.67 -11.99
N VAL A 131 28.61 14.69 -11.49
CA VAL A 131 28.06 16.04 -11.36
C VAL A 131 27.68 16.59 -12.74
N ARG A 132 28.60 16.50 -13.70
CA ARG A 132 28.38 16.94 -15.09
C ARG A 132 27.19 16.21 -15.73
N ASP A 133 27.16 14.88 -15.64
CA ASP A 133 26.09 14.05 -16.20
C ASP A 133 24.71 14.43 -15.62
N ILE A 134 24.62 14.69 -14.31
CA ILE A 134 23.36 15.10 -13.65
C ILE A 134 22.90 16.48 -14.13
N VAL A 135 23.82 17.45 -14.24
CA VAL A 135 23.49 18.81 -14.70
C VAL A 135 23.08 18.80 -16.18
N GLU A 136 23.74 18.01 -17.01
CA GLU A 136 23.40 17.84 -18.43
C GLU A 136 22.02 17.18 -18.63
N ASP A 137 21.70 16.14 -17.85
CA ASP A 137 20.37 15.52 -17.85
C ASP A 137 19.29 16.52 -17.42
N PHE A 138 19.51 17.25 -16.33
CA PHE A 138 18.60 18.30 -15.87
C PHE A 138 18.36 19.36 -16.95
N ASN A 139 19.43 19.85 -17.59
CA ASN A 139 19.33 20.84 -18.66
C ASN A 139 18.55 20.31 -19.87
N THR A 140 18.79 19.05 -20.24
CA THR A 140 18.07 18.39 -21.34
C THR A 140 16.57 18.37 -21.03
N ARG A 141 16.18 17.97 -19.81
CA ARG A 141 14.78 17.94 -19.39
C ARG A 141 14.14 19.34 -19.32
N VAL A 142 14.88 20.37 -18.92
CA VAL A 142 14.42 21.78 -18.97
C VAL A 142 14.18 22.23 -20.41
N ILE A 143 15.11 21.94 -21.32
CA ILE A 143 15.00 22.30 -22.74
C ILE A 143 13.81 21.58 -23.38
N ASP A 144 13.65 20.28 -23.13
CA ASP A 144 12.55 19.49 -23.66
C ASP A 144 11.20 19.98 -23.14
N ALA A 145 11.11 20.32 -21.85
CA ALA A 145 9.89 20.89 -21.27
C ALA A 145 9.54 22.25 -21.90
N ARG A 146 10.54 23.09 -22.24
CA ARG A 146 10.32 24.36 -22.95
C ARG A 146 9.91 24.17 -24.41
N ARG A 147 10.42 23.12 -25.07
CA ARG A 147 10.10 22.79 -26.46
C ARG A 147 8.73 22.13 -26.62
N GLN A 148 8.12 21.70 -25.52
CA GLN A 148 6.84 21.02 -25.56
C GLN A 148 5.72 21.97 -26.02
N LEU A 149 5.09 21.65 -27.15
CA LEU A 149 3.98 22.44 -27.74
C LEU A 149 2.60 22.06 -27.17
N GLN A 150 2.54 21.20 -26.15
CA GLN A 150 1.29 20.62 -25.63
C GLN A 150 0.51 21.57 -24.70
N GLY A 151 0.92 22.83 -24.60
CA GLY A 151 0.38 23.78 -23.62
C GLY A 151 0.75 23.41 -22.18
N GLY A 152 0.40 24.29 -21.24
CA GLY A 152 0.67 24.11 -19.82
C GLY A 152 1.32 25.33 -19.15
N PRO A 153 1.55 25.29 -17.83
CA PRO A 153 2.22 26.36 -17.11
C PRO A 153 3.61 26.66 -17.72
N PRO A 154 4.02 27.94 -17.82
CA PRO A 154 5.27 28.31 -18.46
C PRO A 154 6.49 27.75 -17.69
N VAL A 155 7.44 27.17 -18.42
CA VAL A 155 8.70 26.65 -17.85
C VAL A 155 9.69 27.80 -17.66
N ILE A 156 9.73 28.35 -16.45
CA ILE A 156 10.62 29.45 -16.06
C ILE A 156 11.97 29.00 -15.46
N THR A 157 12.13 27.70 -15.18
CA THR A 157 13.38 27.13 -14.63
C THR A 157 14.53 27.34 -15.59
N LYS A 158 15.67 27.83 -15.09
CA LYS A 158 16.87 28.13 -15.90
C LYS A 158 17.73 26.87 -16.07
N THR A 159 18.44 26.78 -17.20
CA THR A 159 19.53 25.82 -17.36
C THR A 159 20.73 26.27 -16.54
N ARG A 160 21.54 25.32 -16.08
CA ARG A 160 22.77 25.57 -15.31
C ARG A 160 24.00 25.22 -16.14
N ASP A 161 25.08 25.97 -15.97
CA ASP A 161 26.32 25.67 -16.67
C ASP A 161 27.07 24.52 -15.97
N PRO A 162 27.39 23.40 -16.66
CA PRO A 162 28.03 22.24 -16.02
C PRO A 162 29.39 22.56 -15.40
N ASP A 163 30.20 23.39 -16.06
CA ASP A 163 31.55 23.71 -15.58
C ASP A 163 31.49 24.60 -14.32
N ASP A 164 30.56 25.58 -14.28
CA ASP A 164 30.29 26.38 -13.09
C ASP A 164 29.82 25.53 -11.89
N GLU A 165 28.92 24.56 -12.11
CA GLU A 165 28.41 23.70 -11.06
C GLU A 165 29.49 22.74 -10.53
N VAL A 166 30.36 22.22 -11.39
CA VAL A 166 31.53 21.43 -10.98
C VAL A 166 32.45 22.24 -10.09
N ARG A 167 32.75 23.49 -10.46
CA ARG A 167 33.58 24.37 -9.63
C ARG A 167 32.96 24.61 -8.26
N ARG A 168 31.66 24.97 -8.21
CA ARG A 168 30.94 25.18 -6.94
C ARG A 168 30.94 23.92 -6.07
N TRP A 169 30.73 22.75 -6.68
CA TRP A 169 30.79 21.47 -5.97
C TRP A 169 32.18 21.20 -5.37
N GLN A 170 33.26 21.46 -6.12
CA GLN A 170 34.64 21.33 -5.61
C GLN A 170 34.91 22.33 -4.47
N GLU A 171 34.44 23.56 -4.58
CA GLU A 171 34.55 24.58 -3.54
C GLU A 171 33.82 24.14 -2.25
N ARG A 172 32.57 23.66 -2.36
CA ARG A 172 31.81 23.15 -1.20
C ARG A 172 32.51 21.94 -0.55
N ARG A 173 33.05 21.01 -1.34
CA ARG A 173 33.80 19.86 -0.81
C ARG A 173 35.10 20.26 -0.13
N SER A 174 35.86 21.18 -0.71
CA SER A 174 37.12 21.63 -0.12
C SER A 174 36.88 22.40 1.18
N ALA A 175 35.83 23.22 1.25
CA ALA A 175 35.39 23.87 2.48
C ALA A 175 34.96 22.86 3.55
N ALA A 176 34.21 21.83 3.19
CA ALA A 176 33.81 20.77 4.11
C ALA A 176 35.02 19.96 4.63
N ALA A 177 35.99 19.67 3.77
CA ALA A 177 37.22 18.98 4.15
C ALA A 177 38.09 19.84 5.08
N ALA A 178 38.16 21.16 4.85
CA ALA A 178 38.90 22.09 5.71
C ALA A 178 38.22 22.31 7.08
N ALA A 179 36.89 22.19 7.15
CA ALA A 179 36.13 22.29 8.39
C ALA A 179 36.11 21.00 9.22
N ALA A 180 36.53 19.87 8.65
CA ALA A 180 36.64 18.61 9.38
C ALA A 180 37.74 18.73 10.43
N PRO A 181 37.45 18.47 11.73
CA PRO A 181 38.49 18.47 12.75
C PRO A 181 39.55 17.42 12.39
N PRO A 182 40.84 17.72 12.62
CA PRO A 182 41.91 16.76 12.34
C PRO A 182 41.59 15.44 13.05
N PRO A 183 41.79 14.29 12.41
CA PRO A 183 41.51 13.01 13.03
C PRO A 183 42.29 12.95 14.34
N GLU A 184 41.59 12.72 15.47
CA GLU A 184 42.24 12.46 16.74
C GLU A 184 43.26 11.33 16.52
N PRO A 185 44.52 11.49 16.96
CA PRO A 185 45.52 10.46 16.77
C PRO A 185 45.03 9.21 17.48
N GLU A 186 44.61 8.19 16.72
CA GLU A 186 44.28 6.90 17.31
C GLU A 186 45.52 6.44 18.10
N PRO A 187 45.37 6.09 19.39
CA PRO A 187 46.49 5.64 20.19
C PRO A 187 47.04 4.39 19.52
N THR A 188 48.26 4.52 18.97
CA THR A 188 48.90 3.44 18.24
C THR A 188 48.90 2.22 19.16
N ARG A 189 48.22 1.16 18.74
CA ARG A 189 48.15 -0.08 19.51
C ARG A 189 49.55 -0.64 19.56
N SER A 190 50.26 -0.34 20.66
CA SER A 190 51.67 -0.70 20.80
C SER A 190 51.78 -2.22 20.74
N TRP A 191 52.53 -2.70 19.76
CA TRP A 191 52.80 -4.11 19.50
C TRP A 191 53.27 -4.90 20.74
N TRP A 192 53.92 -4.24 21.70
CA TRP A 192 54.32 -4.80 23.00
C TRP A 192 53.16 -5.34 23.86
N ARG A 193 51.98 -4.72 23.77
CA ARG A 193 50.79 -5.11 24.56
C ARG A 193 50.19 -6.45 24.11
N ARG A 194 50.56 -6.92 22.91
CA ARG A 194 50.18 -8.22 22.34
C ARG A 194 51.18 -9.33 22.69
N ILE A 195 52.41 -8.99 23.07
CA ILE A 195 53.45 -9.95 23.45
C ILE A 195 53.28 -10.38 24.92
N TRP A 196 52.66 -9.55 25.77
CA TRP A 196 52.53 -9.83 27.21
C TRP A 196 51.19 -10.45 27.63
N SER A 197 50.19 -10.52 26.76
CA SER A 197 48.86 -11.11 27.08
C SER A 197 48.75 -12.61 26.74
N GLY A 198 49.87 -13.27 26.45
CA GLY A 198 49.92 -14.68 26.01
C GLY A 198 50.46 -15.67 27.05
N SER A 199 50.56 -15.30 28.33
CA SER A 199 51.04 -16.21 29.39
C SER A 199 50.13 -16.17 30.63
N SER A 200 49.09 -17.00 30.61
CA SER A 200 48.50 -17.67 31.78
C SER A 200 47.61 -18.80 31.29
#